data_AF-A0A699S986-F1
#
_entry.id   AF-A0A699S986-F1
#
_cell.length_a   1.000
_cell.length_b   1.000
_cell.length_c   1.000
_cell.angle_alpha   90.00
_cell.angle_beta   90.00
_cell.angle_gamma   90.00
#
_symmetry.space_group_name_H-M   'P 1'
#
loop_
_entity.id
_entity.type
_entity.pdbx_description
1 polymer ?
#
loop_
_entity_poly.entity_id
_entity_poly.type
_entity_poly.pdbx_seq_one_letter_code
_entity_poly.pdbx_strand_id
1 'polypeptide(L)'
;MESVFNISNCTAACQVKYATCTLQGVALTWWNSHVKTVTLEVAQAFPWKTLKKMITNKYCPRGEIKKLETKMWELKTKESDRVEKYIDGLPDMIHDSVKAARSKTMQEAIEFTIELMDKRIRDVVENKQKFEGTSGNNQNQPQQNKRQNTGRAYAVCNSDRNIYKGLNLYVPSVITIMK
;
A
#
# COMPACT_ATOMS: atom_id res chain seq x y z
N MET A 1 -19.06 14.23 20.63
CA MET A 1 -19.72 14.83 21.81
C MET A 1 -18.74 15.64 22.66
N GLU A 2 -17.52 15.16 22.94
CA GLU A 2 -16.54 15.94 23.72
C GLU A 2 -16.11 17.24 23.03
N SER A 3 -15.93 17.20 21.70
CA SER A 3 -15.71 18.39 20.88
C SER A 3 -16.87 19.38 20.99
N VAL A 4 -18.11 18.89 21.00
CA VAL A 4 -19.32 19.73 21.15
C VAL A 4 -19.35 20.41 22.51
N PHE A 5 -18.99 19.69 23.59
CA PHE A 5 -18.88 20.29 24.92
C PHE A 5 -17.81 21.38 25.00
N ASN A 6 -16.67 21.16 24.35
CA ASN A 6 -15.59 22.14 24.33
C ASN A 6 -15.99 23.39 23.54
N ILE A 7 -16.60 23.22 22.37
CA ILE A 7 -17.03 24.35 21.51
C ILE A 7 -18.13 25.17 22.20
N SER A 8 -19.07 24.51 22.90
CA SER A 8 -20.20 25.18 23.54
C SER A 8 -19.91 25.70 24.95
N ASN A 9 -18.66 25.61 25.43
CA ASN A 9 -18.29 25.89 26.83
C ASN A 9 -19.23 25.20 27.85
N CYS A 10 -19.59 23.94 27.60
CA CYS A 10 -20.54 23.20 28.42
C CYS A 10 -19.95 22.92 29.81
N THR A 11 -20.63 23.41 30.86
CA THR A 11 -20.25 23.16 32.25
C THR A 11 -20.42 21.67 32.59
N ALA A 12 -19.60 21.16 33.51
CA ALA A 12 -19.65 19.75 33.92
C ALA A 12 -21.06 19.30 34.37
N ALA A 13 -21.82 20.19 35.03
CA ALA A 13 -23.18 19.94 35.48
C ALA A 13 -24.21 19.76 34.34
N CYS A 14 -23.93 20.30 33.15
CA CYS A 14 -24.82 20.24 31.99
C CYS A 14 -24.47 19.09 31.02
N GLN A 15 -23.25 18.54 31.09
CA GLN A 15 -22.74 17.55 30.15
C GLN A 15 -23.61 16.28 30.07
N VAL A 16 -23.99 15.71 31.23
CA VAL A 16 -24.84 14.51 31.26
C VAL A 16 -26.23 14.77 30.71
N LYS A 17 -26.83 15.92 31.04
CA LYS A 17 -28.15 16.29 30.49
C LYS A 17 -28.10 16.39 28.97
N TYR A 18 -27.10 17.10 28.45
CA TYR A 18 -26.94 17.26 27.00
C TYR A 18 -26.68 15.91 26.31
N ALA A 19 -25.79 15.08 26.84
CA ALA A 19 -25.51 13.76 26.26
C ALA A 19 -26.72 12.86 26.24
N THR A 20 -27.48 12.81 27.34
CA THR A 20 -28.62 11.91 27.47
C THR A 20 -29.78 12.30 26.57
N CYS A 21 -29.96 13.60 26.29
CA CYS A 21 -30.92 14.09 25.30
C CYS A 21 -30.61 13.64 23.86
N THR A 22 -29.36 13.26 23.56
CA THR A 22 -28.99 12.75 22.23
C THR A 22 -29.14 11.24 22.07
N LEU A 23 -29.46 10.52 23.16
CA LEU A 23 -29.66 9.08 23.09
C LEU A 23 -30.93 8.76 22.31
N GLN A 24 -30.85 7.73 21.46
CA GLN A 24 -31.96 7.28 20.63
C GLN A 24 -32.14 5.76 20.74
N GLY A 25 -33.34 5.28 20.42
CA GLY A 25 -33.68 3.85 20.34
C GLY A 25 -33.36 3.05 21.60
N VAL A 26 -32.59 1.97 21.45
CA VAL A 26 -32.22 1.05 22.53
C VAL A 26 -31.40 1.76 23.63
N ALA A 27 -30.56 2.73 23.25
CA ALA A 27 -29.75 3.48 24.21
C ALA A 27 -30.60 4.40 25.10
N LEU A 28 -31.61 5.05 24.52
CA LEU A 28 -32.57 5.85 25.28
C LEU A 28 -33.39 4.99 26.22
N THR A 29 -33.85 3.83 25.75
CA THR A 29 -34.64 2.88 26.56
C THR A 29 -33.84 2.38 27.77
N TRP A 30 -32.57 2.03 27.56
CA TRP A 30 -31.64 1.66 28.62
C TRP A 30 -31.42 2.79 29.63
N TRP A 31 -31.17 4.01 29.16
CA TRP A 31 -30.96 5.16 30.04
C TRP A 31 -32.20 5.47 30.88
N ASN A 32 -33.39 5.43 30.29
CA ASN A 32 -34.65 5.62 31.00
C ASN A 32 -34.88 4.57 32.10
N SER A 33 -34.50 3.31 31.86
CA SER A 33 -34.52 2.26 32.88
C SER A 33 -33.53 2.55 34.02
N HIS A 34 -32.33 3.04 33.69
CA HIS A 34 -31.34 3.42 34.70
C HIS A 34 -31.80 4.59 35.56
N VAL A 35 -32.36 5.63 34.95
CA VAL A 35 -32.95 6.80 35.63
C VAL A 35 -34.08 6.39 36.57
N LYS A 36 -34.92 5.43 36.20
CA LYS A 36 -35.96 4.88 37.10
C LYS A 36 -35.38 4.22 38.36
N THR A 37 -34.18 3.66 38.25
CA THR A 37 -33.53 2.92 39.35
C THR A 37 -32.77 3.85 40.30
N VAL A 38 -32.08 4.84 39.73
CA VAL A 38 -31.17 5.73 40.49
C VAL A 38 -31.83 7.07 40.85
N THR A 39 -32.99 7.38 40.26
CA THR A 39 -33.70 8.68 40.24
C THR A 39 -33.04 9.74 39.35
N LEU A 40 -33.86 10.67 38.82
CA LEU A 40 -33.41 11.65 37.82
C LEU A 40 -32.36 12.62 38.37
N GLU A 41 -32.53 13.08 39.60
CA GLU A 41 -31.62 14.05 40.22
C GLU A 41 -30.22 13.46 40.40
N VAL A 42 -30.14 12.23 40.90
CA VAL A 42 -28.86 11.53 41.10
C VAL A 42 -28.23 11.16 39.75
N ALA A 43 -29.03 10.68 38.79
CA ALA A 43 -28.53 10.32 37.46
C ALA A 43 -27.98 11.53 36.70
N GLN A 44 -28.60 12.71 36.81
CA GLN A 44 -28.13 13.95 36.19
C GLN A 44 -26.90 14.55 36.89
N ALA A 45 -26.71 14.26 38.18
CA ALA A 45 -25.55 14.69 38.96
C ALA A 45 -24.28 13.86 38.67
N PHE A 46 -24.37 12.81 37.85
CA PHE A 46 -23.19 12.01 37.51
C PHE A 46 -22.14 12.83 36.77
N PRO A 47 -20.84 12.65 37.10
CA PRO A 47 -19.78 13.16 36.26
C PRO A 47 -19.87 12.54 34.86
N TRP A 48 -19.59 13.33 33.82
CA TRP A 48 -19.54 12.85 32.43
C TRP A 48 -18.64 11.62 32.27
N LYS A 49 -17.52 11.56 32.99
CA LYS A 49 -16.60 10.41 33.02
C LYS A 49 -17.30 9.11 33.43
N THR A 50 -18.21 9.19 34.41
CA THR A 50 -18.98 8.04 34.90
C THR A 50 -19.98 7.57 33.84
N LEU A 51 -20.74 8.50 33.25
CA LEU A 51 -21.68 8.18 32.17
C LEU A 51 -20.96 7.55 30.97
N LYS A 52 -19.83 8.13 30.54
CA LYS A 52 -19.01 7.58 29.46
C LYS A 52 -18.61 6.13 29.74
N LYS A 53 -18.10 5.86 30.95
CA LYS A 53 -17.71 4.50 31.36
C LYS A 53 -18.90 3.53 31.30
N MET A 54 -20.08 3.94 31.73
CA MET A 54 -21.29 3.11 31.67
C MET A 54 -21.69 2.79 30.23
N ILE A 55 -21.72 3.79 29.35
CA ILE A 55 -22.05 3.61 27.93
C ILE A 55 -21.03 2.69 27.27
N THR A 56 -19.72 2.93 27.48
CA THR A 56 -18.65 2.09 26.94
C THR A 56 -18.77 0.64 27.44
N ASN A 57 -19.03 0.42 28.73
CA ASN A 57 -19.18 -0.94 29.25
C ASN A 57 -20.39 -1.68 28.65
N LYS A 58 -21.49 -0.95 28.37
CA LYS A 58 -22.74 -1.54 27.86
C LYS A 58 -22.65 -1.85 26.36
N TYR A 59 -22.08 -0.94 25.58
CA TYR A 59 -22.12 -0.98 24.11
C TYR A 59 -20.78 -1.28 23.45
N CYS A 60 -19.67 -1.14 24.18
CA CYS A 60 -18.32 -1.47 23.70
C CYS A 60 -17.69 -2.55 24.59
N PRO A 61 -18.28 -3.76 24.67
CA PRO A 61 -17.76 -4.81 25.53
C PRO A 61 -16.34 -5.18 25.12
N ARG A 62 -15.45 -5.19 26.11
CA ARG A 62 -14.00 -5.42 25.89
C ARG A 62 -13.70 -6.76 25.22
N GLY A 63 -14.57 -7.77 25.37
CA GLY A 63 -14.46 -9.05 24.68
C GLY A 63 -14.60 -8.94 23.16
N GLU A 64 -15.58 -8.18 22.68
CA GLU A 64 -15.80 -7.96 21.24
C GLU A 64 -14.67 -7.10 20.64
N ILE A 65 -14.21 -6.08 21.37
CA ILE A 65 -13.06 -5.27 20.95
C ILE A 65 -11.82 -6.16 20.80
N LYS A 66 -11.50 -6.97 21.81
CA LYS A 66 -10.37 -7.91 21.74
C LYS A 66 -10.51 -8.90 20.58
N LYS A 67 -11.72 -9.41 20.34
CA LYS A 67 -11.99 -10.33 19.23
C LYS A 67 -11.74 -9.66 17.87
N LEU A 68 -12.14 -8.39 17.72
CA LEU A 68 -11.86 -7.60 16.52
C LEU A 68 -10.36 -7.30 16.39
N GLU A 69 -9.67 -6.96 17.48
CA GLU A 69 -8.22 -6.77 17.50
C GLU A 69 -7.49 -8.02 17.02
N THR A 70 -7.85 -9.20 17.56
CA THR A 70 -7.27 -10.48 17.12
C THR A 70 -7.51 -10.74 15.64
N LYS A 71 -8.75 -10.57 15.15
CA LYS A 71 -9.06 -10.74 13.72
C LYS A 71 -8.25 -9.79 12.84
N MET A 72 -8.07 -8.54 13.27
CA MET A 72 -7.25 -7.56 12.55
C MET A 72 -5.79 -8.01 12.48
N TRP A 73 -5.22 -8.49 13.59
CA TRP A 73 -3.87 -9.03 13.61
C TRP A 73 -3.71 -10.27 12.72
N GLU A 74 -4.67 -11.19 12.73
CA GLU A 74 -4.69 -12.36 11.84
C GLU A 74 -4.79 -11.98 10.36
N LEU A 75 -5.59 -10.97 10.02
CA LEU A 75 -5.66 -10.47 8.64
C LEU A 75 -4.34 -9.81 8.22
N LYS A 76 -3.75 -8.99 9.09
CA LYS A 76 -2.48 -8.32 8.82
C LYS A 76 -1.34 -9.31 8.61
N THR A 77 -1.29 -10.37 9.40
CA THR A 77 -0.29 -11.44 9.25
C THR A 77 -0.50 -12.21 7.96
N LYS A 78 -1.73 -12.62 7.64
CA LYS A 78 -2.04 -13.28 6.36
C LYS A 78 -1.66 -12.44 5.14
N GLU A 79 -1.95 -11.14 5.14
CA GLU A 79 -1.55 -10.26 4.04
C GLU A 79 -0.03 -10.13 3.95
N SER A 80 0.67 -10.05 5.09
CA SER A 80 2.14 -10.07 5.12
C SER A 80 2.71 -11.35 4.51
N ASP A 81 2.16 -12.52 4.88
CA ASP A 81 2.61 -13.81 4.34
C ASP A 81 2.38 -13.90 2.82
N ARG A 82 1.30 -13.31 2.31
CA ARG A 82 1.01 -13.26 0.86
C ARG A 82 1.98 -12.36 0.12
N VAL A 83 2.30 -11.21 0.71
CA VAL A 83 3.31 -10.28 0.16
C VAL A 83 4.68 -10.94 0.15
N GLU A 84 5.07 -11.63 1.21
CA GLU A 84 6.35 -12.34 1.29
C GLU A 84 6.47 -13.43 0.21
N LYS A 85 5.43 -14.26 0.06
CA LYS A 85 5.38 -15.28 -1.02
C LYS A 85 5.46 -14.68 -2.42
N TYR A 86 4.90 -13.49 -2.62
CA TYR A 86 5.01 -12.79 -3.89
C TYR A 86 6.44 -12.30 -4.13
N ILE A 87 7.10 -11.75 -3.11
CA ILE A 87 8.49 -11.29 -3.17
C ILE A 87 9.42 -12.47 -3.46
N ASP A 88 9.24 -13.61 -2.79
CA ASP A 88 10.07 -14.81 -2.98
C ASP A 88 9.94 -15.44 -4.38
N GLY A 89 8.84 -15.15 -5.11
CA GLY A 89 8.63 -15.60 -6.49
C GLY A 89 9.22 -14.68 -7.55
N LEU A 90 9.84 -13.55 -7.17
CA LEU A 90 10.43 -12.59 -8.12
C LEU A 90 11.79 -13.07 -8.63
N PRO A 91 12.18 -12.71 -9.87
CA PRO A 91 13.55 -12.92 -10.35
C PRO A 91 14.58 -12.19 -9.47
N ASP A 92 15.73 -12.80 -9.21
CA ASP A 92 16.79 -12.34 -8.28
C ASP A 92 17.11 -10.84 -8.40
N MET A 93 17.22 -10.32 -9.63
CA MET A 93 17.52 -8.91 -9.90
C MET A 93 16.48 -7.92 -9.33
N ILE A 94 15.21 -8.33 -9.24
CA ILE A 94 14.11 -7.52 -8.71
C ILE A 94 13.91 -7.83 -7.23
N HIS A 95 14.07 -9.10 -6.83
CA HIS A 95 13.94 -9.55 -5.44
C HIS A 95 14.82 -8.74 -4.49
N ASP A 96 16.12 -8.61 -4.78
CA ASP A 96 17.07 -7.90 -3.90
C ASP A 96 16.73 -6.42 -3.75
N SER A 97 16.25 -5.80 -4.83
CA SER A 97 15.84 -4.41 -4.85
C SER A 97 14.55 -4.18 -4.04
N VAL A 98 13.53 -5.03 -4.21
CA VAL A 98 12.26 -4.95 -3.49
C VAL A 98 12.44 -5.22 -2.00
N LYS A 99 13.27 -6.21 -1.64
CA LYS A 99 13.58 -6.55 -0.24
C LYS A 99 14.36 -5.44 0.47
N ALA A 100 15.22 -4.73 -0.24
CA ALA A 100 15.96 -3.57 0.27
C ALA A 100 15.05 -2.35 0.49
N ALA A 101 14.06 -2.13 -0.37
CA ALA A 101 13.20 -0.94 -0.32
C ALA A 101 12.33 -0.86 0.94
N ARG A 102 11.92 -2.00 1.53
CA ARG A 102 11.06 -2.09 2.74
C ARG A 102 9.98 -0.99 2.79
N SER A 103 9.30 -0.75 1.67
CA SER A 103 8.35 0.34 1.56
C SER A 103 7.19 0.11 2.54
N LYS A 104 6.93 1.13 3.36
CA LYS A 104 5.94 1.06 4.44
C LYS A 104 4.54 1.39 3.94
N THR A 105 4.45 1.98 2.74
CA THR A 105 3.19 2.40 2.13
C THR A 105 3.12 2.03 0.64
N MET A 106 1.91 1.90 0.10
CA MET A 106 1.70 1.60 -1.33
C MET A 106 2.30 2.68 -2.23
N GLN A 107 2.25 3.95 -1.81
CA GLN A 107 2.79 5.07 -2.59
C GLN A 107 4.31 4.98 -2.74
N GLU A 108 5.02 4.68 -1.65
CA GLU A 108 6.47 4.46 -1.66
C GLU A 108 6.87 3.28 -2.56
N ALA A 109 6.05 2.21 -2.58
CA ALA A 109 6.29 1.07 -3.46
C ALA A 109 6.11 1.41 -4.95
N ILE A 110 5.11 2.24 -5.27
CA ILE A 110 4.86 2.70 -6.65
C ILE A 110 6.02 3.56 -7.14
N GLU A 111 6.45 4.54 -6.35
CA GLU A 111 7.55 5.43 -6.68
C GLU A 111 8.87 4.65 -6.89
N PHE A 112 9.18 3.72 -5.99
CA PHE A 112 10.35 2.85 -6.13
C PHE A 112 10.32 2.01 -7.42
N THR A 113 9.14 1.50 -7.80
CA THR A 113 8.98 0.69 -9.03
C THR A 113 9.21 1.53 -10.29
N ILE A 114 8.76 2.79 -10.29
CA ILE A 114 8.98 3.74 -11.38
C ILE A 114 10.48 4.03 -11.52
N GLU A 115 11.17 4.34 -10.42
CA GLU A 115 12.61 4.59 -10.43
C GLU A 115 13.42 3.40 -10.96
N LEU A 116 13.01 2.18 -10.60
CA LEU A 116 13.68 0.95 -11.02
C LEU A 116 13.50 0.70 -12.53
N MET A 117 12.31 0.94 -13.07
CA MET A 117 12.06 0.87 -14.51
C MET A 117 12.86 1.92 -15.28
N ASP A 118 12.92 3.15 -14.79
CA ASP A 118 13.69 4.23 -15.42
C ASP A 118 15.19 3.94 -15.42
N LYS A 119 15.72 3.37 -14.33
CA LYS A 119 17.12 2.93 -14.27
C LYS A 119 17.40 1.86 -15.33
N ARG A 120 16.52 0.87 -15.49
CA ARG A 120 16.67 -0.18 -16.51
C ARG A 120 16.63 0.38 -17.92
N ILE A 121 15.77 1.37 -18.19
CA ILE A 121 15.69 2.02 -19.49
C ILE A 121 17.01 2.75 -19.79
N ARG A 122 17.57 3.48 -18.81
CA ARG A 122 18.88 4.14 -18.95
C ARG A 122 20.01 3.15 -19.23
N ASP A 123 20.11 2.08 -18.45
CA ASP A 123 21.15 1.06 -18.62
C ASP A 123 21.07 0.36 -20.00
N VAL A 124 19.85 0.10 -20.50
CA VAL A 124 19.66 -0.47 -21.85
C VAL A 124 20.02 0.52 -22.95
N VAL A 125 19.72 1.81 -22.78
CA VAL A 125 20.05 2.86 -23.75
C VAL A 125 21.57 3.09 -23.81
N GLU A 126 22.26 3.18 -22.67
CA GLU A 126 23.71 3.39 -22.63
C GLU A 126 24.50 2.20 -23.20
N ASN A 127 24.04 0.97 -22.95
CA ASN A 127 24.69 -0.23 -23.50
C ASN A 127 24.51 -0.35 -25.03
N LYS A 128 23.42 0.19 -25.60
CA LYS A 128 23.24 0.27 -27.06
C LYS A 128 24.18 1.29 -27.70
N GLN A 129 24.36 2.45 -27.06
CA GLN A 129 25.20 3.52 -27.61
C GLN A 129 26.70 3.18 -27.61
N LYS A 130 27.17 2.32 -26.70
CA LYS A 130 28.54 1.79 -26.72
C LYS A 130 28.80 0.76 -27.84
N PHE A 131 27.78 0.02 -28.29
CA PHE A 131 27.94 -1.00 -29.34
C PHE A 131 28.03 -0.37 -30.76
N GLU A 132 27.46 0.82 -30.94
CA GLU A 132 27.52 1.59 -32.21
C GLU A 132 28.76 2.50 -32.32
N GLY A 133 29.45 2.81 -31.22
CA GLY A 133 30.56 3.78 -31.20
C GLY A 133 31.97 3.26 -31.54
N THR A 134 32.16 1.97 -31.85
CA THR A 134 33.50 1.38 -32.05
C THR A 134 33.74 0.80 -33.46
N SER A 135 32.79 0.95 -34.39
CA SER A 135 33.00 0.51 -35.78
C SER A 135 33.64 1.62 -36.63
N GLY A 136 34.94 1.87 -36.47
CA GLY A 136 35.66 2.81 -37.33
C GLY A 136 37.19 2.70 -37.26
N ASN A 137 37.78 2.26 -38.38
CA ASN A 137 39.19 2.36 -38.84
C ASN A 137 40.23 1.32 -38.39
N ASN A 138 40.70 0.50 -39.34
CA ASN A 138 41.89 0.83 -40.15
C ASN A 138 42.11 -0.15 -41.32
N GLN A 139 42.44 0.41 -42.49
CA GLN A 139 42.91 -0.28 -43.69
C GLN A 139 44.43 -0.53 -43.62
N ASN A 140 44.89 -1.72 -44.05
CA ASN A 140 45.97 -1.95 -45.03
C ASN A 140 46.45 -3.43 -45.01
N GLN A 141 46.58 -4.01 -46.21
CA GLN A 141 46.89 -5.42 -46.59
C GLN A 141 48.40 -5.58 -46.94
N PRO A 142 49.01 -6.75 -47.34
CA PRO A 142 48.48 -8.13 -47.55
C PRO A 142 49.43 -9.34 -47.20
N GLN A 143 48.93 -10.57 -47.51
CA GLN A 143 49.66 -11.80 -47.96
C GLN A 143 50.30 -12.74 -46.89
N GLN A 144 50.21 -14.10 -46.88
CA GLN A 144 49.61 -15.18 -47.69
C GLN A 144 49.47 -16.45 -46.82
N ASN A 145 48.44 -17.28 -47.03
CA ASN A 145 48.64 -18.65 -47.56
C ASN A 145 47.32 -19.32 -47.98
N LYS A 146 47.39 -19.96 -49.15
CA LYS A 146 46.30 -20.57 -49.93
C LYS A 146 45.93 -21.98 -49.45
N ARG A 147 44.63 -22.30 -49.47
CA ARG A 147 43.95 -23.39 -50.26
C ARG A 147 42.54 -23.64 -49.66
N GLN A 148 41.46 -23.16 -50.31
CA GLN A 148 40.51 -23.88 -51.21
C GLN A 148 39.73 -25.03 -50.51
N ASN A 149 38.40 -25.22 -50.54
CA ASN A 149 37.19 -24.55 -51.05
C ASN A 149 36.03 -25.47 -50.52
N THR A 150 34.88 -25.07 -49.99
CA THR A 150 33.62 -24.72 -50.69
C THR A 150 32.47 -24.80 -49.66
N GLY A 151 31.53 -23.83 -49.67
CA GLY A 151 30.21 -23.97 -49.03
C GLY A 151 29.78 -22.80 -48.14
N ARG A 152 29.21 -21.73 -48.71
CA ARG A 152 28.57 -20.64 -47.95
C ARG A 152 27.27 -21.12 -47.31
N ALA A 153 27.09 -20.88 -46.01
CA ALA A 153 25.84 -20.38 -45.43
C ALA A 153 26.08 -19.84 -44.02
N TYR A 154 25.62 -18.60 -43.85
CA TYR A 154 25.62 -17.68 -42.72
C TYR A 154 25.22 -18.32 -41.38
N ALA A 155 25.99 -17.99 -40.34
CA ALA A 155 25.68 -18.27 -38.95
C ALA A 155 24.38 -17.57 -38.54
N VAL A 156 23.40 -18.37 -38.10
CA VAL A 156 22.24 -17.88 -37.35
C VAL A 156 22.72 -17.62 -35.93
N CYS A 157 22.92 -16.34 -35.60
CA CYS A 157 23.04 -15.89 -34.22
C CYS A 157 21.69 -16.07 -33.50
N ASN A 158 21.77 -16.80 -32.39
CA ASN A 158 21.01 -16.73 -31.15
C ASN A 158 19.53 -16.30 -31.20
N SER A 159 18.67 -17.29 -30.94
CA SER A 159 17.24 -17.14 -30.69
C SER A 159 16.99 -16.50 -29.32
N ASP A 160 16.52 -15.25 -29.30
CA ASP A 160 15.72 -14.69 -28.19
C ASP A 160 14.70 -13.67 -28.71
N ARG A 161 13.88 -14.11 -29.66
CA ARG A 161 12.63 -13.47 -30.04
C ARG A 161 11.48 -14.33 -29.52
N ASN A 162 10.97 -14.06 -28.31
CA ASN A 162 9.56 -14.24 -27.95
C ASN A 162 9.29 -13.95 -26.45
N ILE A 163 9.17 -12.68 -26.04
CA ILE A 163 8.35 -12.33 -24.85
C ILE A 163 7.68 -10.96 -25.05
N TYR A 164 6.89 -10.78 -26.11
CA TYR A 164 5.92 -9.67 -26.19
C TYR A 164 4.67 -10.11 -26.97
N LYS A 165 4.03 -11.18 -26.49
CA LYS A 165 2.65 -11.53 -26.85
C LYS A 165 1.93 -11.92 -25.57
N GLY A 166 1.45 -10.94 -24.81
CA GLY A 166 0.71 -11.25 -23.58
C GLY A 166 0.40 -10.13 -22.59
N LEU A 167 0.78 -8.87 -22.83
CA LEU A 167 0.39 -7.76 -21.96
C LEU A 167 -0.33 -6.69 -22.78
N ASN A 168 -1.55 -7.04 -23.20
CA ASN A 168 -2.55 -6.06 -23.57
C ASN A 168 -3.34 -5.70 -22.31
N LEU A 169 -2.85 -4.71 -21.56
CA LEU A 169 -3.64 -3.97 -20.57
C LEU A 169 -3.24 -2.49 -20.69
N TYR A 170 -3.96 -1.82 -21.60
CA TYR A 170 -4.42 -0.45 -21.51
C TYR A 170 -3.83 0.39 -20.35
N VAL A 171 -2.86 1.26 -20.63
CA VAL A 171 -2.63 2.46 -19.83
C VAL A 171 -2.62 3.64 -20.80
N PRO A 172 -3.65 4.51 -20.77
CA PRO A 172 -3.76 5.62 -21.69
C PRO A 172 -2.61 6.61 -21.56
N SER A 173 -2.07 6.96 -22.71
CA SER A 173 -1.28 8.16 -22.95
C SER A 173 -2.04 9.42 -22.50
N VAL A 174 -1.83 9.94 -21.28
CA VAL A 174 -2.02 11.37 -20.98
C VAL A 174 -1.23 11.76 -19.72
N ILE A 175 0.06 12.10 -19.85
CA ILE A 175 0.64 13.23 -19.11
C ILE A 175 1.64 13.92 -20.04
N THR A 176 1.11 14.68 -20.98
CA THR A 176 1.74 15.90 -21.49
C THR A 176 0.60 16.77 -22.03
N ILE A 177 0.61 18.05 -21.68
CA ILE A 177 -0.38 19.13 -21.97
C ILE A 177 -1.39 19.37 -20.83
N MET A 178 -0.96 20.03 -19.76
CA MET A 178 -1.13 21.49 -19.58
C MET A 178 -0.44 21.96 -18.30
N LYS A 179 -0.04 23.23 -18.34
CA LYS A 179 0.58 24.04 -17.28
C LYS A 179 -0.23 24.07 -15.99
#